data_AF-A0A8E0S5R7-F1
#
_entry.id   AF-A0A8E0S5R7-F1
#
_cell.length_a   1.000
_cell.length_b   1.000
_cell.length_c   1.000
_cell.angle_alpha   90.00
_cell.angle_beta   90.00
_cell.angle_gamma   90.00
#
_symmetry.space_group_name_H-M   'P 1'
#
loop_
_entity.id
_entity.type
_entity.pdbx_description
1 polymer ?
#
loop_
_entity_poly.entity_id
_entity_poly.type
_entity_poly.pdbx_seq_one_letter_code
_entity_poly.pdbx_strand_id
1 'polypeptide(L)'
;MNQLVFIEGNQVVTDSLTVAEVFGKRHDTVLRDIRNLDSSKEFNLHNFAEVEYQDNKNRTYKKYLIKRDGLTFLVFGYTGAKAAIFKEKYIAEFNRMEAELQKMTQPSYMIEDPVSRAKRWISEQEERQQLEQTLKIQEPLVNFAQSCMASERSMLVRELAKLACKNGIVIGEKRLFQKLREWKMIMANRNEPYQEYIERGYFEIAQGVRDVNGTPKSWLTMRITPKGQAFIINKLKQQAS
;
A
#
# COMPACT_ATOMS: atom_id res chain seq x y z
N MET A 1 -36.67 -15.04 -10.87
CA MET A 1 -35.26 -15.34 -11.21
C MET A 1 -34.49 -15.42 -9.92
N ASN A 2 -33.85 -16.55 -9.63
CA ASN A 2 -32.96 -16.67 -8.47
C ASN A 2 -31.76 -15.72 -8.67
N GLN A 3 -31.35 -15.08 -7.58
CA GLN A 3 -30.20 -14.18 -7.56
C GLN A 3 -28.91 -14.99 -7.72
N LEU A 4 -28.13 -14.76 -8.79
CA LEU A 4 -26.92 -15.53 -9.10
C LEU A 4 -25.76 -15.28 -8.13
N VAL A 5 -25.68 -14.05 -7.59
CA VAL A 5 -24.66 -13.61 -6.62
C VAL A 5 -25.31 -12.70 -5.59
N PHE A 6 -24.94 -12.86 -4.32
CA PHE A 6 -25.50 -12.13 -3.18
C PHE A 6 -24.41 -11.77 -2.16
N ILE A 7 -24.74 -10.92 -1.18
CA ILE A 7 -23.81 -10.46 -0.15
C ILE A 7 -24.08 -11.26 1.13
N GLU A 8 -23.04 -11.94 1.64
CA GLU A 8 -23.06 -12.62 2.94
C GLU A 8 -21.83 -12.16 3.73
N GLY A 9 -22.00 -11.69 4.97
CA GLY A 9 -20.87 -11.29 5.82
C GLY A 9 -19.93 -10.24 5.19
N ASN A 10 -20.49 -9.29 4.44
CA ASN A 10 -19.75 -8.26 3.67
C ASN A 10 -18.88 -8.83 2.53
N GLN A 11 -19.19 -10.03 2.03
CA GLN A 11 -18.50 -10.65 0.90
C GLN A 11 -19.50 -11.00 -0.20
N VAL A 12 -19.13 -10.78 -1.46
CA VAL A 12 -19.93 -11.19 -2.63
C VAL A 12 -19.70 -12.68 -2.88
N VAL A 13 -20.76 -13.47 -2.78
CA VAL A 13 -20.73 -14.93 -2.88
C VAL A 13 -21.85 -15.44 -3.81
N THR A 14 -21.71 -16.69 -4.25
CA THR A 14 -22.80 -17.52 -4.78
C THR A 14 -22.94 -18.75 -3.88
N ASP A 15 -23.87 -19.67 -4.17
CA ASP A 15 -23.97 -20.93 -3.43
C ASP A 15 -24.01 -22.17 -4.33
N SER A 16 -23.76 -23.33 -3.72
CA SER A 16 -23.71 -24.60 -4.46
C SER A 16 -25.05 -25.02 -5.08
N LEU A 17 -26.18 -24.51 -4.59
CA LEU A 17 -27.51 -24.71 -5.19
C LEU A 17 -27.64 -23.93 -6.50
N THR A 18 -27.23 -22.66 -6.48
CA THR A 18 -27.18 -21.79 -7.66
C THR A 18 -26.25 -22.36 -8.72
N VAL A 19 -25.07 -22.85 -8.33
CA VAL A 19 -24.14 -23.54 -9.24
C VAL A 19 -24.80 -24.79 -9.84
N ALA A 20 -25.47 -25.61 -9.04
CA ALA A 20 -26.18 -26.79 -9.52
C ALA A 20 -27.26 -26.42 -10.57
N GLU A 21 -28.08 -25.42 -10.29
CA GLU A 21 -29.12 -24.91 -11.20
C GLU A 21 -28.51 -24.37 -12.50
N VAL A 22 -27.52 -23.48 -12.40
CA VAL A 22 -26.89 -22.83 -13.55
C VAL A 22 -26.24 -23.86 -14.44
N PHE A 23 -25.42 -24.77 -13.91
CA PHE A 23 -24.68 -25.75 -14.72
C PHE A 23 -25.48 -27.03 -15.01
N GLY A 24 -26.74 -27.12 -14.57
CA GLY A 24 -27.61 -28.28 -14.82
C GLY A 24 -27.09 -29.56 -14.18
N LYS A 25 -26.50 -29.45 -12.98
CA LYS A 25 -25.93 -30.56 -12.21
C LYS A 25 -26.80 -30.87 -10.99
N ARG A 26 -26.76 -32.10 -10.49
CA ARG A 26 -27.37 -32.42 -9.19
C ARG A 26 -26.57 -31.77 -8.07
N HIS A 27 -27.25 -31.26 -7.04
CA HIS A 27 -26.61 -30.57 -5.92
C HIS A 27 -25.59 -31.43 -5.18
N ASP A 28 -25.90 -32.71 -4.96
CA ASP A 28 -24.98 -33.67 -4.34
C ASP A 28 -23.69 -33.88 -5.13
N THR A 29 -23.77 -33.79 -6.47
CA THR A 29 -22.61 -33.84 -7.36
C THR A 29 -21.75 -32.60 -7.18
N VAL A 30 -22.36 -31.41 -7.10
CA VAL A 30 -21.63 -30.15 -6.83
C VAL A 30 -20.93 -30.20 -5.46
N LEU A 31 -21.61 -30.68 -4.41
CA LEU A 31 -21.00 -30.85 -3.08
C LEU A 31 -19.80 -31.82 -3.11
N ARG A 32 -19.94 -32.94 -3.83
CA ARG A 32 -18.85 -33.91 -4.01
C ARG A 32 -17.68 -33.28 -4.77
N ASP A 33 -17.96 -32.56 -5.85
CA ASP A 33 -16.95 -31.95 -6.70
C ASP A 33 -16.15 -30.90 -5.89
N ILE A 34 -16.82 -30.07 -5.06
CA ILE A 34 -16.16 -29.11 -4.16
C ILE A 34 -15.23 -29.82 -3.16
N ARG A 35 -15.66 -30.92 -2.55
CA ARG A 35 -14.85 -31.66 -1.55
C ARG A 35 -13.63 -32.36 -2.16
N ASN A 36 -13.72 -32.70 -3.45
CA ASN A 36 -12.68 -33.43 -4.17
C ASN A 36 -11.81 -32.52 -5.04
N LEU A 37 -11.91 -31.18 -4.87
CA LEU A 37 -11.05 -30.24 -5.59
C LEU A 37 -9.59 -30.47 -5.18
N ASP A 38 -8.73 -30.72 -6.17
CA ASP A 38 -7.29 -30.79 -5.99
C ASP A 38 -6.71 -29.38 -5.80
N SER A 39 -6.87 -28.85 -4.58
CA SER A 39 -6.49 -27.50 -4.19
C SER A 39 -5.95 -27.47 -2.76
N SER A 40 -5.19 -26.44 -2.44
CA SER A 40 -4.60 -26.32 -1.09
C SER A 40 -5.69 -26.15 -0.03
N LYS A 41 -5.40 -26.59 1.21
CA LYS A 41 -6.31 -26.41 2.35
C LYS A 41 -6.67 -24.94 2.58
N GLU A 42 -5.68 -24.06 2.44
CA GLU A 42 -5.85 -22.61 2.57
C GLU A 42 -6.79 -22.05 1.51
N PHE A 43 -6.61 -22.44 0.24
CA PHE A 43 -7.51 -22.02 -0.85
C PHE A 43 -8.95 -22.45 -0.59
N ASN A 44 -9.13 -23.70 -0.14
CA ASN A 44 -10.46 -24.23 0.17
C ASN A 44 -11.14 -23.45 1.30
N LEU A 45 -10.45 -23.24 2.42
CA LEU A 45 -10.99 -22.50 3.57
C LEU A 45 -11.35 -21.06 3.22
N HIS A 46 -10.62 -20.42 2.32
CA HIS A 46 -10.90 -19.05 1.91
C HIS A 46 -12.03 -18.91 0.90
N ASN A 47 -12.29 -19.93 0.09
CA ASN A 47 -13.22 -19.83 -1.03
C ASN A 47 -14.53 -20.60 -0.88
N PHE A 48 -14.58 -21.61 0.00
CA PHE A 48 -15.74 -22.46 0.21
C PHE A 48 -16.09 -22.54 1.71
N ALA A 49 -17.19 -21.90 2.10
CA ALA A 49 -17.71 -21.98 3.46
C ALA A 49 -18.92 -22.91 3.51
N GLU A 50 -18.83 -24.02 4.25
CA GLU A 50 -19.96 -24.93 4.46
C GLU A 50 -20.97 -24.29 5.43
N VAL A 51 -22.22 -24.21 5.01
CA VAL A 51 -23.33 -23.65 5.80
C VAL A 51 -24.54 -24.57 5.72
N GLU A 52 -25.42 -24.46 6.71
CA GLU A 52 -26.69 -25.19 6.73
C GLU A 52 -27.82 -24.32 6.17
N TYR A 53 -28.79 -24.97 5.53
CA TYR A 53 -30.04 -24.35 5.11
C TYR A 53 -31.20 -25.31 5.37
N GLN A 54 -32.38 -24.75 5.58
CA GLN A 54 -33.61 -25.53 5.73
C GLN A 54 -34.41 -25.51 4.44
N ASP A 55 -34.98 -26.65 4.09
CA ASP A 55 -35.97 -26.72 3.02
C ASP A 55 -37.37 -26.29 3.52
N ASN A 56 -38.33 -26.26 2.60
CA ASN A 56 -39.73 -25.92 2.89
C ASN A 56 -40.43 -26.91 3.84
N LYS A 57 -39.76 -28.00 4.24
CA LYS A 57 -40.23 -29.02 5.19
C LYS A 57 -39.42 -28.99 6.50
N ASN A 58 -38.68 -27.91 6.77
CA ASN A 58 -37.79 -27.75 7.93
C ASN A 58 -36.71 -28.83 8.07
N ARG A 59 -36.33 -29.48 6.97
CA ARG A 59 -35.22 -30.43 6.95
C ARG A 59 -33.92 -29.67 6.70
N THR A 60 -32.92 -29.92 7.54
CA THR A 60 -31.61 -29.29 7.43
C THR A 60 -30.75 -29.99 6.40
N TYR A 61 -30.17 -29.22 5.48
CA TYR A 61 -29.25 -29.66 4.45
C TYR A 61 -28.00 -28.78 4.45
N LYS A 62 -26.90 -29.31 3.91
CA LYS A 62 -25.64 -28.58 3.77
C LYS A 62 -25.54 -27.95 2.38
N LYS A 63 -25.02 -26.73 2.30
CA LYS A 63 -24.58 -26.07 1.07
C LYS A 63 -23.24 -25.38 1.29
N TYR A 64 -22.59 -24.98 0.21
CA TYR A 64 -21.40 -24.13 0.28
C TYR A 64 -21.75 -22.72 -0.17
N LEU A 65 -21.27 -21.72 0.56
CA LEU A 65 -21.07 -20.37 0.04
C LEU A 65 -19.73 -20.32 -0.68
N ILE A 66 -19.74 -19.78 -1.90
CA ILE A 66 -18.65 -19.89 -2.86
C ILE A 66 -18.26 -18.48 -3.30
N LYS A 67 -16.99 -18.10 -3.10
CA LYS A 67 -16.45 -16.83 -3.60
C LYS A 67 -16.12 -16.92 -5.08
N ARG A 68 -15.84 -15.75 -5.70
CA ARG A 68 -15.45 -15.64 -7.11
C ARG A 68 -14.34 -16.62 -7.52
N ASP A 69 -13.25 -16.70 -6.76
CA ASP A 69 -12.09 -17.49 -7.14
C ASP A 69 -12.38 -19.00 -6.98
N GLY A 70 -13.12 -19.39 -5.92
CA GLY A 70 -13.64 -20.74 -5.76
C GLY A 70 -14.59 -21.17 -6.88
N LEU A 71 -15.52 -20.29 -7.28
CA LEU A 71 -16.44 -20.55 -8.39
C LEU A 71 -15.65 -20.76 -9.69
N THR A 72 -14.68 -19.89 -9.96
CA THR A 72 -13.81 -20.01 -11.13
C THR A 72 -13.11 -21.36 -11.12
N PHE A 73 -12.39 -21.70 -10.05
CA PHE A 73 -11.68 -22.97 -9.93
C PHE A 73 -12.58 -24.19 -10.15
N LEU A 74 -13.78 -24.19 -9.54
CA LEU A 74 -14.77 -25.25 -9.71
C LEU A 74 -15.25 -25.40 -11.16
N VAL A 75 -15.60 -24.28 -11.81
CA VAL A 75 -16.13 -24.29 -13.19
C VAL A 75 -15.07 -24.69 -14.20
N PHE A 76 -13.79 -24.41 -13.93
CA PHE A 76 -12.70 -24.88 -14.78
C PHE A 76 -12.60 -26.42 -14.86
N GLY A 77 -13.02 -27.13 -13.82
CA GLY A 77 -13.16 -28.60 -13.81
C GLY A 77 -14.44 -29.13 -14.49
N TYR A 78 -15.41 -28.27 -14.81
CA TYR A 78 -16.68 -28.70 -15.40
C TYR A 78 -16.62 -28.81 -16.94
N THR A 79 -17.43 -29.72 -17.48
CA THR A 79 -17.65 -29.91 -18.92
C THR A 79 -19.09 -29.58 -19.31
N GLY A 80 -19.34 -29.33 -20.60
CA GLY A 80 -20.67 -29.01 -21.16
C GLY A 80 -20.81 -27.57 -21.66
N ALA A 81 -21.87 -27.30 -22.44
CA ALA A 81 -22.04 -26.04 -23.16
C ALA A 81 -22.04 -24.79 -22.26
N LYS A 82 -22.70 -24.85 -21.11
CA LYS A 82 -22.74 -23.70 -20.16
C LYS A 82 -21.38 -23.43 -19.52
N ALA A 83 -20.61 -24.48 -19.21
CA ALA A 83 -19.25 -24.34 -18.71
C ALA A 83 -18.31 -23.79 -19.79
N ALA A 84 -18.47 -24.23 -21.05
CA ALA A 84 -17.72 -23.70 -22.18
C ALA A 84 -17.97 -22.19 -22.37
N ILE A 85 -19.23 -21.75 -22.39
CA ILE A 85 -19.58 -20.32 -22.49
C ILE A 85 -18.95 -19.50 -21.36
N PHE A 86 -18.96 -20.01 -20.12
CA PHE A 86 -18.31 -19.32 -19.00
C PHE A 86 -16.79 -19.21 -19.20
N LYS A 87 -16.13 -20.31 -19.60
CA LYS A 87 -14.68 -20.35 -19.85
C LYS A 87 -14.28 -19.42 -20.99
N GLU A 88 -15.04 -19.40 -22.09
CA GLU A 88 -14.81 -18.50 -23.23
C GLU A 88 -14.94 -17.02 -22.81
N LYS A 89 -15.96 -16.67 -22.02
CA LYS A 89 -16.10 -15.32 -21.46
C LYS A 89 -14.93 -14.95 -20.56
N TYR A 90 -14.50 -15.87 -19.69
CA TYR A 90 -13.33 -15.65 -18.83
C TYR A 90 -12.05 -15.41 -19.65
N ILE A 91 -11.82 -16.21 -20.70
CA ILE A 91 -10.69 -16.05 -21.64
C ILE A 91 -10.78 -14.71 -22.37
N ALA A 92 -11.96 -14.32 -22.86
CA ALA A 92 -12.16 -13.05 -23.55
C ALA A 92 -11.83 -11.85 -22.66
N GLU A 93 -12.23 -11.89 -21.38
CA GLU A 93 -11.88 -10.84 -20.41
C GLU A 93 -10.37 -10.80 -20.13
N PHE A 94 -9.71 -11.96 -20.04
CA PHE A 94 -8.26 -12.01 -19.89
C PHE A 94 -7.53 -11.38 -21.09
N ASN A 95 -7.94 -11.74 -22.30
CA ASN A 95 -7.37 -11.17 -23.53
C ASN A 95 -7.64 -9.66 -23.64
N ARG A 96 -8.81 -9.19 -23.18
CA ARG A 96 -9.10 -7.74 -23.12
C ARG A 96 -8.10 -7.03 -22.19
N MET A 97 -7.89 -7.57 -20.99
CA MET A 97 -6.94 -6.99 -20.03
C MET A 97 -5.50 -7.04 -20.54
N GLU A 98 -5.10 -8.13 -21.20
CA GLU A 98 -3.77 -8.23 -21.83
C GLU A 98 -3.58 -7.16 -22.92
N ALA A 99 -4.59 -6.97 -23.78
CA ALA A 99 -4.56 -5.92 -24.81
C ALA A 99 -4.53 -4.50 -24.21
N GLU A 100 -5.22 -4.27 -23.09
CA GLU A 100 -5.14 -3.00 -22.35
C GLU A 100 -3.72 -2.74 -21.81
N LEU A 101 -3.08 -3.74 -21.20
CA LEU A 101 -1.69 -3.64 -20.72
C LEU A 101 -0.68 -3.42 -21.86
N GLN A 102 -0.88 -4.08 -23.00
CA GLN A 102 -0.04 -3.87 -24.18
C GLN A 102 -0.16 -2.44 -24.71
N LYS A 103 -1.39 -1.87 -24.75
CA LYS A 103 -1.59 -0.46 -25.14
C LYS A 103 -0.90 0.53 -24.20
N MET A 104 -0.85 0.22 -22.90
CA MET A 104 -0.17 1.06 -21.92
C MET A 104 1.35 1.00 -22.06
N THR A 105 1.91 -0.17 -22.38
CA THR A 105 3.36 -0.38 -22.44
C THR A 105 3.97 -0.11 -23.81
N GLN A 106 3.18 -0.09 -24.88
CA GLN A 106 3.67 0.20 -26.22
C GLN A 106 4.05 1.69 -26.38
N PRO A 107 5.29 2.01 -26.76
CA PRO A 107 5.69 3.37 -27.08
C PRO A 107 4.97 3.90 -28.33
N SER A 108 4.60 5.18 -28.34
CA SER A 108 3.87 5.81 -29.45
C SER A 108 4.51 5.57 -30.82
N TYR A 109 5.84 5.63 -30.92
CA TYR A 109 6.57 5.45 -32.18
C TYR A 109 6.46 4.06 -32.82
N MET A 110 5.99 3.05 -32.08
CA MET A 110 5.75 1.70 -32.60
C MET A 110 4.35 1.49 -33.19
N ILE A 111 3.46 2.49 -33.08
CA ILE A 111 2.07 2.39 -33.55
C ILE A 111 1.98 2.85 -35.00
N GLU A 112 1.60 1.96 -35.93
CA GLU A 112 1.48 2.27 -37.36
C GLU A 112 0.34 3.26 -37.67
N ASP A 113 -0.84 3.05 -37.07
CA ASP A 113 -2.01 3.90 -37.28
C ASP A 113 -1.78 5.35 -36.79
N PRO A 114 -1.89 6.37 -37.66
CA PRO A 114 -1.58 7.76 -37.31
C PRO A 114 -2.43 8.32 -36.17
N VAL A 115 -3.72 7.97 -36.11
CA VAL A 115 -4.64 8.48 -35.09
C VAL A 115 -4.32 7.87 -33.73
N SER A 116 -4.10 6.56 -33.68
CA SER A 116 -3.74 5.83 -32.47
C SER A 116 -2.36 6.26 -31.95
N ARG A 117 -1.40 6.49 -32.85
CA ARG A 117 -0.08 7.06 -32.52
C ARG A 117 -0.21 8.42 -31.85
N ALA A 118 -1.00 9.33 -32.43
CA ALA A 118 -1.20 10.67 -31.88
C ALA A 118 -1.86 10.61 -30.48
N LYS A 119 -2.86 9.76 -30.29
CA LYS A 119 -3.51 9.56 -28.98
C LYS A 119 -2.53 9.06 -27.91
N ARG A 120 -1.70 8.05 -28.24
CA ARG A 120 -0.68 7.55 -27.31
C ARG A 120 0.35 8.61 -26.98
N TRP A 121 0.83 9.35 -27.99
CA TRP A 121 1.81 10.42 -27.80
C TRP A 121 1.27 11.52 -26.88
N ILE A 122 0.00 11.94 -27.02
CA ILE A 122 -0.64 12.91 -26.12
C ILE A 122 -0.60 12.40 -24.66
N SER A 123 -1.00 11.15 -24.42
CA SER A 123 -0.94 10.53 -23.09
C SER A 123 0.49 10.48 -22.54
N GLU A 124 1.50 10.14 -23.37
CA GLU A 124 2.92 10.18 -22.97
C GLU A 124 3.36 11.61 -22.59
N GLN A 125 2.90 12.64 -23.32
CA GLN A 125 3.22 14.03 -22.99
C GLN A 125 2.56 14.46 -21.67
N GLU A 126 1.30 14.09 -21.44
CA GLU A 126 0.57 14.39 -20.21
C GLU A 126 1.23 13.74 -19.00
N GLU A 127 1.57 12.45 -19.09
CA GLU A 127 2.31 11.72 -18.06
C GLU A 127 3.66 12.39 -17.78
N ARG A 128 4.41 12.78 -18.83
CA ARG A 128 5.68 13.47 -18.66
C ARG A 128 5.50 14.82 -17.95
N GLN A 129 4.49 15.60 -18.32
CA GLN A 129 4.20 16.87 -17.66
C GLN A 129 3.84 16.69 -16.17
N GLN A 130 3.04 15.68 -15.83
CA GLN A 130 2.70 15.37 -14.44
C GLN A 130 3.94 14.96 -13.63
N LEU A 131 4.81 14.13 -14.22
CA LEU A 131 6.08 13.74 -13.60
C LEU A 131 7.01 14.96 -13.42
N GLU A 132 7.13 15.83 -14.42
CA GLU A 132 7.90 17.06 -14.34
C GLU A 132 7.36 18.01 -13.25
N GLN A 133 6.04 18.17 -13.13
CA GLN A 133 5.42 18.94 -12.06
C GLN A 133 5.73 18.35 -10.69
N THR A 134 5.62 17.03 -10.55
CA THR A 134 5.93 16.32 -9.30
C THR A 134 7.40 16.49 -8.93
N LEU A 135 8.31 16.36 -9.90
CA LEU A 135 9.75 16.60 -9.71
C LEU A 135 10.02 18.03 -9.28
N LYS A 136 9.37 19.03 -9.90
CA LYS A 136 9.51 20.44 -9.52
C LYS A 136 9.02 20.72 -8.10
N ILE A 137 7.92 20.08 -7.67
CA ILE A 137 7.44 20.16 -6.28
C ILE A 137 8.45 19.52 -5.31
N GLN A 138 9.08 18.41 -5.71
CA GLN A 138 10.05 17.68 -4.89
C GLN A 138 11.46 18.29 -4.93
N GLU A 139 11.82 19.04 -5.96
CA GLU A 139 13.12 19.70 -6.16
C GLU A 139 13.63 20.45 -4.91
N PRO A 140 12.86 21.32 -4.24
CA PRO A 140 13.33 21.99 -3.02
C PRO A 140 13.57 21.02 -1.85
N LEU A 141 12.91 19.86 -1.82
CA LEU A 141 13.18 18.83 -0.82
C LEU A 141 14.49 18.10 -1.12
N VAL A 142 14.72 17.75 -2.38
CA VAL A 142 15.95 17.08 -2.82
C VAL A 142 17.17 17.99 -2.62
N ASN A 143 17.07 19.26 -3.04
CA ASN A 143 18.15 20.25 -2.85
C ASN A 143 18.46 20.49 -1.37
N PHE A 144 17.43 20.51 -0.51
CA PHE A 144 17.62 20.63 0.93
C PHE A 144 18.31 19.39 1.52
N ALA A 145 17.86 18.18 1.16
CA ALA A 145 18.49 16.95 1.61
C ALA A 145 19.94 16.84 1.17
N GLN A 146 20.24 17.21 -0.09
CA GLN A 146 21.61 17.26 -0.62
C GLN A 146 22.47 18.29 0.12
N SER A 147 21.93 19.48 0.44
CA SER A 147 22.65 20.51 1.20
C SER A 147 22.98 20.04 2.62
N CYS A 148 22.05 19.37 3.29
CA CYS A 148 22.28 18.75 4.59
C CYS A 148 23.35 17.65 4.50
N MET A 149 23.28 16.77 3.49
CA MET A 149 24.27 15.71 3.24
C MET A 149 25.67 16.26 2.94
N ALA A 150 25.78 17.36 2.20
CA ALA A 150 27.05 18.00 1.87
C ALA A 150 27.72 18.65 3.08
N SER A 151 26.94 19.07 4.08
CA SER A 151 27.50 19.52 5.36
C SER A 151 27.79 18.31 6.26
N GLU A 152 29.03 17.84 6.30
CA GLU A 152 29.47 16.69 7.14
C GLU A 152 29.39 16.94 8.67
N ARG A 153 28.63 17.94 9.12
CA ARG A 153 28.59 18.34 10.53
C ARG A 153 27.22 18.11 11.12
N SER A 154 27.18 17.35 12.22
CA SER A 154 26.01 17.31 13.07
C SER A 154 25.74 18.71 13.64
N MET A 155 24.48 19.11 13.73
CA MET A 155 24.07 20.47 14.14
C MET A 155 23.15 20.43 15.36
N LEU A 156 23.08 21.53 16.11
CA LEU A 156 22.17 21.63 17.25
C LEU A 156 20.72 21.80 16.79
N VAL A 157 19.77 21.41 17.62
CA VAL A 157 18.32 21.58 17.36
C VAL A 157 17.98 23.04 17.04
N ARG A 158 18.59 23.99 17.76
CA ARG A 158 18.44 25.43 17.52
C ARG A 158 18.89 25.86 16.12
N GLU A 159 19.94 25.23 15.59
CA GLU A 159 20.53 25.54 14.28
C GLU A 159 19.64 24.98 13.18
N LEU A 160 19.15 23.75 13.35
CA LEU A 160 18.17 23.17 12.44
C LEU A 160 16.87 23.98 12.41
N ALA A 161 16.37 24.46 13.55
CA ALA A 161 15.18 25.30 13.61
C ALA A 161 15.37 26.63 12.85
N LYS A 162 16.53 27.27 12.98
CA LYS A 162 16.87 28.48 12.21
C LYS A 162 16.95 28.20 10.71
N LEU A 163 17.56 27.07 10.34
CA LEU A 163 17.67 26.65 8.94
C LEU A 163 16.29 26.35 8.33
N ALA A 164 15.40 25.69 9.09
CA ALA A 164 14.03 25.40 8.69
C ALA A 164 13.25 26.70 8.39
N CYS A 165 13.35 27.69 9.27
CA CYS A 165 12.75 29.01 9.05
C CYS A 165 13.25 29.70 7.78
N LYS A 166 14.55 29.62 7.49
CA LYS A 166 15.12 30.18 6.26
C LYS A 166 14.58 29.50 4.99
N ASN A 167 14.20 28.23 5.09
CA ASN A 167 13.65 27.43 3.99
C ASN A 167 12.10 27.42 3.97
N GLY A 168 11.46 28.42 4.60
CA GLY A 168 10.01 28.61 4.54
C GLY A 168 9.18 27.78 5.53
N ILE A 169 9.79 27.04 6.44
CA ILE A 169 9.09 26.28 7.48
C ILE A 169 9.04 27.11 8.77
N VAL A 170 7.85 27.61 9.14
CA VAL A 170 7.69 28.47 10.33
C VAL A 170 7.79 27.66 11.63
N ILE A 171 9.01 27.47 12.15
CA ILE A 171 9.24 26.70 13.38
C ILE A 171 10.32 27.31 14.29
N GLY A 172 10.04 27.39 15.60
CA GLY A 172 11.02 27.79 16.60
C GLY A 172 11.66 26.61 17.31
N GLU A 173 12.81 26.81 17.95
CA GLU A 173 13.54 25.76 18.70
C GLU A 173 12.64 25.00 19.69
N LYS A 174 11.87 25.71 20.53
CA LYS A 174 10.94 25.09 21.50
C LYS A 174 9.87 24.23 20.82
N ARG A 175 9.31 24.72 19.70
CA ARG A 175 8.30 24.00 18.91
C ARG A 175 8.90 22.76 18.25
N LEU A 176 10.15 22.84 17.79
CA LEU A 176 10.87 21.68 17.25
C LEU A 176 11.11 20.62 18.32
N PHE A 177 11.55 20.99 19.52
CA PHE A 177 11.67 20.05 20.63
C PHE A 177 10.33 19.39 20.98
N GLN A 178 9.23 20.15 20.97
CA GLN A 178 7.90 19.59 21.20
C GLN A 178 7.52 18.56 20.13
N LYS A 179 7.75 18.88 18.84
CA LYS A 179 7.52 17.93 17.73
C LYS A 179 8.34 16.65 17.86
N LEU A 180 9.61 16.76 18.24
CA LEU A 180 10.47 15.60 18.47
C LEU A 180 9.95 14.70 19.61
N ARG A 181 9.32 15.27 20.65
CA ARG A 181 8.66 14.51 21.73
C ARG A 181 7.36 13.86 21.25
N GLU A 182 6.53 14.61 20.53
CA GLU A 182 5.29 14.09 19.93
C GLU A 182 5.57 12.87 19.04
N TRP A 183 6.66 12.92 18.28
CA TRP A 183 7.11 11.83 17.42
C TRP A 183 7.84 10.71 18.15
N LYS A 184 7.97 10.80 19.48
CA LYS A 184 8.74 9.88 20.31
C LYS A 184 10.16 9.65 19.80
N MET A 185 10.78 10.69 19.23
CA MET A 185 12.19 10.66 18.79
C MET A 185 13.14 10.99 19.94
N ILE A 186 12.65 11.80 20.88
CA ILE A 186 13.35 12.17 22.11
C ILE A 186 12.46 11.89 23.31
N MET A 187 13.07 11.68 24.48
CA MET A 187 12.37 11.35 25.71
C MET A 187 11.43 12.49 26.15
N ALA A 188 10.31 12.14 26.80
CA ALA A 188 9.33 13.13 27.25
C ALA A 188 9.90 14.11 28.29
N ASN A 189 10.72 13.60 29.22
CA ASN A 189 11.22 14.34 30.37
C ASN A 189 12.69 14.77 30.25
N ARG A 190 13.38 14.38 29.16
CA ARG A 190 14.80 14.69 28.92
C ARG A 190 15.01 15.07 27.46
N ASN A 191 15.93 15.98 27.19
CA ASN A 191 16.29 16.38 25.82
C ASN A 191 17.29 15.38 25.19
N GLU A 192 17.01 14.09 25.36
CA GLU A 192 17.85 12.98 24.92
C GLU A 192 17.07 12.14 23.91
N PRO A 193 17.69 11.74 22.77
CA PRO A 193 17.07 10.87 21.79
C PRO A 193 16.90 9.45 22.34
N TYR A 194 15.87 8.73 21.88
CA TYR A 194 15.80 7.29 22.14
C TYR A 194 16.94 6.57 21.42
N GLN A 195 17.45 5.50 22.04
CA GLN A 195 18.56 4.69 21.53
C GLN A 195 18.35 4.25 20.07
N GLU A 196 17.11 3.84 19.72
CA GLU A 196 16.72 3.47 18.36
C GLU A 196 17.06 4.54 17.31
N TYR A 197 16.88 5.83 17.62
CA TYR A 197 17.15 6.92 16.67
C TYR A 197 18.63 7.32 16.62
N ILE A 198 19.42 6.95 17.63
CA ILE A 198 20.88 7.01 17.58
C ILE A 198 21.40 5.91 16.67
N GLU A 199 20.90 4.68 16.82
CA GLU A 199 21.28 3.53 15.99
C GLU A 199 20.88 3.69 14.52
N ARG A 200 19.74 4.35 14.25
CA ARG A 200 19.33 4.76 12.89
C ARG A 200 20.20 5.88 12.31
N GLY A 201 21.08 6.47 13.11
CA GLY A 201 22.04 7.50 12.72
C GLY A 201 21.41 8.88 12.54
N TYR A 202 20.31 9.21 13.22
CA TYR A 202 19.68 10.53 13.14
C TYR A 202 20.22 11.52 14.18
N PHE A 203 20.69 11.01 15.32
CA PHE A 203 21.20 11.83 16.41
C PHE A 203 22.57 11.33 16.88
N GLU A 204 23.35 12.27 17.41
CA GLU A 204 24.60 12.04 18.11
C GLU A 204 24.55 12.76 19.47
N ILE A 205 25.27 12.25 20.46
CA ILE A 205 25.38 12.88 21.78
C ILE A 205 26.82 13.34 21.97
N ALA A 206 27.00 14.64 22.24
CA ALA A 206 28.28 15.24 22.58
C ALA A 206 28.34 15.57 24.07
N GLN A 207 29.44 15.22 24.74
CA GLN A 207 29.67 15.54 26.15
C GLN A 207 30.49 16.83 26.27
N GLY A 208 30.02 17.77 27.09
CA GLY A 208 30.78 18.95 27.48
C GLY A 208 31.12 18.90 28.97
N VAL A 209 32.26 19.47 29.37
CA VAL A 209 32.67 19.63 30.76
C VAL A 209 33.02 21.09 31.00
N ARG A 210 32.53 21.66 32.10
CA ARG A 210 32.87 23.02 32.52
C ARG A 210 33.02 23.04 34.03
N ASP A 211 34.05 23.72 34.46
CA ASP A 211 34.24 24.04 35.87
C ASP A 211 33.19 25.07 36.30
N VAL A 212 32.41 24.75 37.33
CA VAL A 212 31.53 25.68 38.01
C VAL A 212 31.92 25.69 39.48
N ASN A 213 32.54 26.78 39.92
CA ASN A 213 32.98 27.00 41.30
C ASN A 213 33.92 25.89 41.84
N GLY A 214 34.88 25.42 41.04
CA GLY A 214 35.87 24.41 41.41
C GLY A 214 35.35 22.97 41.33
N THR A 215 34.12 22.76 40.85
CA THR A 215 33.56 21.42 40.61
C THR A 215 33.33 21.20 39.12
N PRO A 216 33.92 20.15 38.50
CA PRO A 216 33.70 19.85 37.10
C PRO A 216 32.27 19.33 36.90
N LYS A 217 31.44 20.09 36.18
CA LYS A 217 30.10 19.69 35.79
C LYS A 217 30.08 19.28 34.32
N SER A 218 29.62 18.07 34.05
CA SER A 218 29.44 17.58 32.68
C SER A 218 27.97 17.72 32.24
N TRP A 219 27.75 17.93 30.95
CA TRP A 219 26.42 17.89 30.33
C TRP A 219 26.48 17.15 29.01
N LEU A 220 25.34 16.57 28.63
CA LEU A 220 25.14 15.94 27.35
C LEU A 220 24.36 16.89 26.45
N THR A 221 24.80 16.97 25.18
CA THR A 221 24.15 17.78 24.16
C THR A 221 23.79 16.91 22.98
N MET A 222 22.50 16.83 22.68
CA MET A 222 22.00 16.18 21.46
C MET A 222 22.33 17.02 20.22
N ARG A 223 22.90 16.37 19.21
CA ARG A 223 23.15 16.90 17.87
C ARG A 223 22.38 16.07 16.85
N ILE A 224 22.01 16.70 15.74
CA ILE A 224 21.26 16.09 14.64
C ILE A 224 22.22 15.90 13.48
N THR A 225 22.38 14.66 13.04
CA THR A 225 23.22 14.29 11.89
C THR A 225 22.61 14.83 10.59
N PRO A 226 23.37 14.94 9.50
CA PRO A 226 22.82 15.25 8.17
C PRO A 226 21.59 14.41 7.78
N LYS A 227 21.65 13.10 8.08
CA LYS A 227 20.56 12.15 7.87
C LYS A 227 19.33 12.50 8.72
N GLY A 228 19.54 12.82 10.00
CA GLY A 228 18.48 13.26 10.91
C GLY A 228 17.86 14.61 10.50
N GLN A 229 18.67 15.54 10.00
CA GLN A 229 18.22 16.86 9.54
C GLN A 229 17.24 16.69 8.37
N ALA A 230 17.60 15.90 7.36
CA ALA A 230 16.74 15.61 6.21
C ALA A 230 15.43 14.94 6.64
N PHE A 231 15.49 13.96 7.54
CA PHE A 231 14.30 13.26 8.04
C PHE A 231 13.34 14.20 8.79
N ILE A 232 13.85 14.96 9.74
CA ILE A 232 13.04 15.87 10.58
C ILE A 232 12.37 16.93 9.71
N ILE A 233 13.08 17.49 8.75
CA ILE A 233 12.55 18.55 7.87
C ILE A 233 11.48 18.00 6.93
N ASN A 234 11.69 16.82 6.34
CA ASN A 234 10.66 16.16 5.54
C ASN A 234 9.38 15.93 6.37
N LYS A 235 9.54 15.42 7.60
CA LYS A 235 8.42 15.19 8.51
C LYS A 235 7.70 16.48 8.91
N LEU A 236 8.41 17.61 9.05
CA LEU A 236 7.79 18.92 9.28
C LEU A 236 6.99 19.41 8.06
N LYS A 237 7.49 19.22 6.84
CA LYS A 237 6.78 19.63 5.61
C LYS A 237 5.50 18.84 5.39
N GLN A 238 5.52 17.52 5.64
CA GLN A 238 4.32 16.67 5.53
C GLN A 238 3.20 17.07 6.50
N GLN A 239 3.51 17.73 7.61
CA GLN A 239 2.51 18.25 8.56
C GLN A 239 2.03 19.66 8.22
N ALA A 240 2.68 20.34 7.27
CA ALA A 240 2.36 21.71 6.85
C ALA A 240 1.64 21.77 5.48
N SER A 241 1.62 20.65 4.73
CA SER A 241 0.83 20.45 3.51
C SER A 241 -0.50 19.80 3.85
#